data_AF-I4YK66-F1
#
_entry.id   AF-I4YK66-F1
#
_cell.length_a   1.000
_cell.length_b   1.000
_cell.length_c   1.000
_cell.angle_alpha   90.00
_cell.angle_beta   90.00
_cell.angle_gamma   90.00
#
_symmetry.space_group_name_H-M   'P 1'
#
loop_
_entity.id
_entity.type
_entity.pdbx_description
1 polymer ?
#
loop_
_entity_poly.entity_id
_entity_poly.type
_entity_poly.pdbx_seq_one_letter_code
_entity_poly.pdbx_strand_id
1 'polypeptide(L)'
;MVTDPGHPLWGRRFVVVSIPRSLCIGSHVRVAYGDDAVLRIPVAATNLSPPSCRQPVTKLTLEAIRDLIRLATEGETPCPSSPTASGSASVPTAAAASSMTSSSSCRR
;
A
#
# COMPACT_ATOMS: atom_id res chain seq x y z
N MET A 1 -6.76 -2.44 -13.95
CA MET A 1 -6.77 -2.07 -12.52
C MET A 1 -6.20 -0.68 -12.37
N VAL A 2 -6.60 0.02 -11.31
CA VAL A 2 -6.02 1.32 -10.94
C VAL A 2 -4.74 1.05 -10.14
N THR A 3 -3.62 1.59 -10.59
CA THR A 3 -2.28 1.31 -10.07
C THR A 3 -1.62 2.51 -9.38
N ASP A 4 -2.15 3.72 -9.55
CA ASP A 4 -1.61 4.92 -8.89
C ASP A 4 -2.01 4.97 -7.40
N PRO A 5 -1.06 4.92 -6.45
CA PRO A 5 -1.35 4.95 -5.01
C PRO A 5 -2.03 6.24 -4.54
N GLY A 6 -1.87 7.35 -5.26
CA GLY A 6 -2.56 8.61 -4.95
C GLY A 6 -4.01 8.65 -5.42
N HIS A 7 -4.45 7.67 -6.21
CA HIS A 7 -5.78 7.63 -6.78
C HIS A 7 -6.80 7.06 -5.77
N PRO A 8 -7.97 7.70 -5.54
CA PRO A 8 -8.98 7.22 -4.58
C PRO A 8 -9.52 5.80 -4.85
N LEU A 9 -9.29 5.29 -6.06
CA LEU A 9 -9.71 3.96 -6.51
C LEU A 9 -8.54 2.97 -6.60
N TRP A 10 -7.39 3.27 -5.98
CA TRP A 10 -6.19 2.43 -6.03
C TRP A 10 -6.49 0.97 -5.67
N GLY A 11 -5.86 0.04 -6.40
CA GLY A 11 -6.04 -1.41 -6.23
C GLY A 11 -7.35 -1.97 -6.80
N ARG A 12 -8.34 -1.12 -7.14
CA ARG A 12 -9.61 -1.59 -7.69
C ARG A 12 -9.49 -2.02 -9.16
N ARG A 13 -10.33 -2.99 -9.53
CA ARG A 13 -10.48 -3.50 -10.91
C ARG A 13 -11.86 -3.12 -11.43
N PHE A 14 -11.90 -2.74 -12.70
CA PHE A 14 -13.14 -2.35 -13.37
C PHE A 14 -13.17 -3.01 -14.75
N VAL A 15 -14.39 -3.27 -15.25
CA VAL A 15 -14.59 -3.71 -16.64
C VAL A 15 -14.37 -2.51 -17.56
N VAL A 16 -13.55 -2.68 -18.58
CA VAL A 16 -13.25 -1.61 -19.53
C VAL A 16 -14.36 -1.54 -20.57
N VAL A 17 -14.94 -0.35 -20.71
CA VAL A 17 -15.98 -0.06 -21.71
C VAL A 17 -15.33 0.44 -23.00
N SER A 18 -14.36 1.35 -22.90
CA SER A 18 -13.62 1.84 -24.06
C SER A 18 -12.23 2.35 -23.68
N ILE A 19 -11.27 2.08 -24.54
CA ILE A 19 -9.89 2.58 -24.46
C ILE A 19 -9.72 3.67 -25.53
N PRO A 20 -9.03 4.79 -25.24
CA PRO A 20 -8.77 5.81 -26.24
C PRO A 20 -7.83 5.24 -27.33
N ARG A 21 -8.03 5.70 -28.58
CA ARG A 21 -7.22 5.23 -29.73
C ARG A 21 -5.72 5.56 -29.59
N SER A 22 -5.40 6.62 -28.86
CA SER A 22 -4.03 7.02 -28.55
C SER A 22 -3.89 7.29 -27.06
N LEU A 23 -2.82 6.76 -26.45
CA LEU A 23 -2.51 6.91 -25.03
C LEU A 23 -1.65 8.16 -24.78
N CYS A 24 -2.08 9.31 -25.31
CA CYS A 24 -1.42 10.58 -25.08
C CYS A 24 -1.50 11.04 -23.61
N ILE A 25 -0.69 12.03 -23.25
CA ILE A 25 -0.78 12.73 -21.96
C ILE A 25 -2.22 13.24 -21.78
N GLY A 26 -2.82 12.98 -20.61
CA GLY A 26 -4.20 13.36 -20.32
C GLY A 26 -5.27 12.46 -20.94
N SER A 27 -4.91 11.34 -21.57
CA SER A 27 -5.87 10.34 -22.03
C SER A 27 -6.56 9.61 -20.85
N HIS A 28 -7.79 9.17 -21.08
CA HIS A 28 -8.62 8.51 -20.06
C HIS A 28 -9.21 7.22 -20.62
N VAL A 29 -9.24 6.16 -19.81
CA VAL A 29 -10.02 4.95 -20.07
C VAL A 29 -11.42 5.11 -19.49
N ARG A 30 -12.43 4.58 -20.19
CA ARG A 30 -13.80 4.49 -19.68
C ARG A 30 -14.06 3.11 -19.11
N VAL A 31 -14.56 3.03 -17.89
CA VAL A 31 -14.81 1.77 -17.20
C VAL A 31 -16.21 1.74 -16.60
N ALA A 32 -16.82 0.56 -16.53
CA ALA A 32 -18.13 0.37 -15.92
C ALA A 32 -18.03 0.49 -14.40
N TYR A 33 -19.05 1.08 -13.77
CA TYR A 33 -19.17 1.29 -12.34
C TYR A 33 -20.61 1.13 -11.88
N GLY A 34 -20.84 0.18 -10.97
CA GLY A 34 -22.21 -0.21 -10.61
C GLY A 34 -22.96 -0.72 -11.85
N ASP A 35 -24.27 -0.48 -11.88
CA ASP A 35 -25.14 -1.02 -12.94
C ASP A 35 -25.18 -0.11 -14.17
N ASP A 36 -25.20 1.22 -14.00
CA ASP A 36 -25.43 2.16 -15.11
C ASP A 36 -24.40 3.29 -15.23
N ALA A 37 -23.36 3.35 -14.39
CA ALA A 37 -22.39 4.44 -14.43
C ALA A 37 -21.12 4.05 -15.19
N VAL A 38 -20.52 5.06 -15.83
CA VAL A 38 -19.22 4.95 -16.51
C VAL A 38 -18.26 5.98 -15.94
N LEU A 39 -17.14 5.50 -15.38
CA LEU A 39 -16.09 6.36 -14.86
C LEU A 39 -15.04 6.63 -15.92
N ARG A 40 -14.47 7.83 -15.89
CA ARG A 40 -13.24 8.19 -16.61
C ARG A 40 -12.08 8.08 -15.65
N ILE A 41 -11.14 7.19 -15.93
CA ILE A 41 -9.92 7.04 -15.14
C ILE A 41 -8.75 7.46 -16.02
N PRO A 42 -7.85 8.35 -15.55
CA PRO A 42 -6.65 8.70 -16.30
C PRO A 42 -5.85 7.45 -16.65
N VAL A 43 -5.38 7.32 -17.89
CA VAL A 43 -4.59 6.16 -18.33
C VAL A 43 -3.35 5.98 -17.45
N ALA A 44 -2.70 7.09 -17.08
CA ALA A 44 -1.54 7.14 -16.18
C ALA A 44 -1.81 6.52 -14.79
N ALA A 45 -3.07 6.50 -14.34
CA ALA A 45 -3.46 5.90 -13.07
C ALA A 45 -3.79 4.41 -13.17
N THR A 46 -3.63 3.80 -14.35
CA THR A 46 -3.99 2.40 -14.61
C THR A 46 -2.81 1.61 -15.16
N ASN A 47 -2.91 0.30 -15.12
CA ASN A 47 -1.95 -0.61 -15.76
C ASN A 47 -1.98 -0.56 -17.31
N LEU A 48 -2.85 0.27 -17.91
CA LEU A 48 -2.82 0.56 -19.35
C LEU A 48 -1.81 1.64 -19.70
N SER A 49 -1.30 2.39 -18.71
CA SER A 49 -0.20 3.31 -18.94
C SER A 49 0.97 2.52 -19.52
N PRO A 50 1.59 2.98 -20.62
CA PRO A 50 2.84 2.37 -21.06
C PRO A 50 3.82 2.37 -19.89
N PRO A 51 4.63 1.31 -19.73
CA PRO A 51 5.61 1.24 -18.67
C PRO A 51 6.48 2.48 -18.79
N SER A 52 6.35 3.39 -17.81
CA SER A 52 7.21 4.55 -17.78
C SER A 52 8.63 4.02 -17.64
N CYS A 53 9.58 4.50 -18.44
CA CYS A 53 11.02 4.30 -18.21
C CYS A 53 11.51 4.88 -16.86
N ARG A 54 10.61 5.19 -15.93
CA ARG A 54 10.95 5.42 -14.54
C ARG A 54 11.39 4.07 -13.98
N GLN A 55 12.69 3.82 -14.07
CA GLN A 55 13.35 2.81 -13.28
C GLN A 55 12.83 2.96 -11.84
N PRO A 56 12.39 1.89 -11.18
CA PRO A 56 12.04 1.99 -9.79
C PRO A 56 13.25 2.57 -9.07
N VAL A 57 13.05 3.68 -8.36
CA VAL A 57 14.09 4.26 -7.51
C VAL A 57 14.19 3.35 -6.29
N THR A 58 14.78 2.18 -6.47
CA THR A 58 15.07 1.27 -5.36
C THR A 58 16.18 1.92 -4.55
N LYS A 59 15.96 2.10 -3.25
CA LYS A 59 17.03 2.52 -2.32
C LYS A 59 18.17 1.50 -2.23
N LEU A 60 17.92 0.32 -2.78
CA LEU A 60 18.81 -0.82 -2.74
C LEU A 60 19.60 -0.83 -4.05
N THR A 61 20.89 -0.49 -3.94
CA THR A 61 21.85 -0.57 -5.03
C THR A 61 22.31 -2.02 -5.20
N LEU A 62 22.85 -2.35 -6.37
CA LEU A 62 23.43 -3.68 -6.61
C LEU A 62 24.54 -4.00 -5.60
N GLU A 63 25.31 -2.99 -5.21
CA GLU A 63 26.36 -3.05 -4.19
C GLU A 63 25.77 -3.42 -2.83
N ALA A 64 24.67 -2.78 -2.41
CA ALA A 64 23.99 -3.10 -1.16
C ALA A 64 23.41 -4.52 -1.14
N ILE A 65 22.95 -5.05 -2.29
CA ILE A 65 22.54 -6.46 -2.41
C ILE A 65 23.73 -7.38 -2.14
N ARG A 66 24.87 -7.10 -2.79
CA ARG A 66 26.08 -7.90 -2.62
C ARG A 66 26.58 -7.88 -1.18
N ASP A 67 26.57 -6.72 -0.54
CA ASP A 67 26.95 -6.58 0.87
C ASP A 67 25.99 -7.34 1.80
N LEU A 68 24.67 -7.29 1.54
CA LEU A 68 23.70 -8.06 2.32
C LEU A 68 23.94 -9.57 2.21
N ILE A 69 24.19 -10.08 1.00
CA ILE A 69 24.50 -11.50 0.78
C ILE A 69 25.76 -11.88 1.54
N ARG A 70 26.81 -11.07 1.44
CA ARG A 70 28.08 -11.30 2.15
C ARG A 70 27.88 -11.36 3.67
N LEU A 71 27.16 -10.39 4.25
CA LEU A 71 26.88 -10.38 5.69
C LEU A 71 26.05 -11.60 6.13
N ALA A 72 25.07 -12.01 5.33
CA ALA A 72 24.27 -13.20 5.62
C ALA A 72 25.11 -14.49 5.59
N THR A 73 26.10 -14.57 4.69
CA THR A 73 27.03 -15.71 4.64
C THR A 73 28.07 -15.69 5.77
N GLU A 74 28.48 -14.51 6.24
CA GLU A 74 29.44 -14.37 7.34
C GLU A 74 28.79 -14.55 8.72
N GLY A 75 27.47 -14.33 8.83
CA GLY A 75 26.70 -14.34 10.07
C GLY A 75 26.25 -15.72 10.58
N GLU A 76 26.83 -16.83 10.10
CA GLU A 76 26.49 -18.20 10.51
C GLU A 76 26.99 -18.55 11.92
N THR A 77 26.84 -17.63 12.87
CA THR A 77 27.00 -17.88 14.29
C THR A 77 25.61 -18.03 14.92
N PRO A 78 25.36 -19.09 15.70
CA PRO A 78 24.07 -19.25 16.34
C PRO A 78 23.82 -18.08 17.28
N CYS A 79 22.77 -17.29 17.00
CA CYS A 79 22.30 -16.26 17.92
C CYS A 79 22.06 -16.90 19.30
N PRO A 80 22.68 -16.41 20.39
CA PRO A 80 22.33 -16.86 21.73
C PRO A 80 20.90 -16.37 22.02
N SER A 81 19.92 -17.24 21.80
CA SER A 81 18.48 -16.96 21.86
C SER A 81 17.93 -16.85 23.28
N SER A 82 18.78 -16.50 24.25
CA SER A 82 18.36 -16.11 25.59
C SER A 82 18.70 -14.64 25.87
N PRO A 83 18.07 -13.68 25.16
CA PRO A 83 18.14 -12.28 25.57
C PRO A 83 17.48 -12.15 26.94
N THR A 84 18.22 -11.66 27.92
CA THR A 84 17.65 -11.25 29.21
C THR A 84 16.59 -10.19 28.95
N ALA A 85 15.42 -10.31 29.59
CA ALA A 85 14.37 -9.31 29.47
C ALA A 85 14.94 -7.90 29.74
N SER A 86 14.86 -7.02 28.75
CA SER A 86 15.29 -5.63 28.88
C SER A 86 14.09 -4.79 29.30
N GLY A 87 14.27 -4.00 30.36
CA GLY A 87 13.21 -3.21 30.98
C GLY A 87 12.74 -3.79 32.32
N SER A 88 12.32 -2.93 33.23
CA SER A 88 11.63 -3.36 34.44
C SER A 88 10.25 -3.94 34.11
N ALA A 89 9.78 -4.88 34.92
CA ALA A 89 8.39 -5.34 34.84
C ALA A 89 7.46 -4.12 34.91
N SER A 90 6.57 -3.97 33.92
CA SER A 90 5.57 -2.92 33.96
C SER A 90 4.69 -3.15 35.19
N VAL A 91 4.50 -2.10 36.00
CA VAL A 91 3.53 -2.14 37.10
C VAL A 91 2.15 -2.36 36.47
N PRO A 92 1.38 -3.38 36.88
CA PRO A 92 0.01 -3.52 36.43
C PRO A 92 -0.82 -2.41 37.07
N THR A 93 -0.93 -1.27 36.39
CA THR A 93 -1.88 -0.23 36.78
C THR A 93 -3.26 -0.68 36.35
N ALA A 94 -3.91 -1.49 37.19
CA ALA A 94 -5.35 -1.64 37.16
C ALA A 94 -5.95 -0.31 37.64
N ALA A 95 -6.35 0.56 36.72
CA ALA A 95 -7.12 1.75 37.03
C ALA A 95 -8.25 1.95 36.02
N ALA A 96 -9.43 1.48 36.46
CA ALA A 96 -10.79 1.87 36.11
C ALA A 96 -11.29 1.66 34.66
N ALA A 97 -12.38 0.91 34.57
CA ALA A 97 -13.26 0.82 33.41
C ALA A 97 -13.54 2.22 32.82
N SER A 98 -13.33 2.37 31.52
CA SER A 98 -13.77 3.56 30.80
C SER A 98 -15.30 3.67 30.91
N SER A 99 -15.76 4.76 31.50
CA SER A 99 -17.17 5.13 31.53
C SER A 99 -17.70 5.22 30.10
N MET A 100 -18.63 4.34 29.77
CA MET A 100 -19.38 4.35 28.52
C MET A 100 -20.36 5.54 28.54
N THR A 101 -19.97 6.69 27.99
CA THR A 101 -20.92 7.77 27.68
C THR A 101 -21.57 7.50 26.32
N SER A 102 -22.49 6.53 26.30
CA SER A 102 -23.46 6.42 25.22
C SER A 102 -24.40 7.63 25.27
N SER A 103 -24.28 8.51 24.29
CA SER A 103 -25.33 9.49 23.96
C SER A 103 -25.93 9.12 22.61
N SER A 104 -26.88 8.18 22.61
CA SER A 104 -27.73 7.88 21.47
C SER A 104 -28.77 9.00 21.30
N SER A 105 -28.58 9.88 20.31
CA SER A 105 -29.57 10.89 19.94
C SER A 105 -30.40 10.38 18.76
N CYS A 106 -31.56 9.81 19.05
CA CYS A 106 -32.61 9.60 18.07
C CYS A 106 -33.30 10.95 17.79
N ARG A 107 -33.38 11.37 16.53
CA ARG A 107 -34.39 12.36 16.10
C ARG A 107 -35.36 11.68 15.16
N ARG A 108 -36.65 11.91 15.47
CA ARG A 108 -37.85 11.45 14.77
C ARG A 108 -37.93 11.95 13.35
#